data_AF-A0AA48H7M1-F1
#
_entry.id   AF-A0AA48H7M1-F1
#
_cell.length_a   1.000
_cell.length_b   1.000
_cell.length_c   1.000
_cell.angle_alpha   90.00
_cell.angle_beta   90.00
_cell.angle_gamma   90.00
#
_symmetry.space_group_name_H-M   'P 1'
#
loop_
_entity.id
_entity.type
_entity.pdbx_description
1 polymer ?
#
loop_
_entity_poly.entity_id
_entity_poly.type
_entity_poly.pdbx_seq_one_letter_code
_entity_poly.pdbx_strand_id
1 'polypeptide(L)'
;MRLDRGYAFAAAGLLLVEIVIALFVRDNFVRPVLGDVLAVMLVYCAVLAIVDLPRILAAVFAFLEGVVIEAMQYLDALTALGLQHNPVARVVLGTTFSWGDIVAYAAGVILALVADRAWRKRHRAITQP
;
A
#
# COMPACT_ATOMS: atom_id res chain seq x y z
N MET A 1 -0.07 -3.03 -21.28
CA MET A 1 0.72 -2.87 -20.04
C MET A 1 2.00 -2.14 -20.41
N ARG A 2 2.19 -0.92 -19.89
CA ARG A 2 3.43 -0.15 -20.12
C ARG A 2 4.23 -0.30 -18.83
N LEU A 3 5.33 -1.06 -18.86
CA LEU A 3 6.15 -1.26 -17.66
C LEU A 3 7.01 -0.02 -17.42
N ASP A 4 6.59 0.86 -16.52
CA ASP A 4 7.44 1.96 -16.09
C ASP A 4 8.49 1.42 -15.10
N ARG A 5 9.72 1.30 -15.58
CA ARG A 5 10.83 0.71 -14.82
C ARG A 5 11.08 1.44 -13.51
N GLY A 6 10.88 2.77 -13.47
CA GLY A 6 11.11 3.57 -12.25
C GLY A 6 10.15 3.17 -11.12
N TYR A 7 8.85 3.11 -11.43
CA TYR A 7 7.85 2.68 -10.45
C TYR A 7 7.95 1.19 -10.14
N ALA A 8 8.34 0.35 -11.10
CA ALA A 8 8.56 -1.08 -10.87
C ALA A 8 9.71 -1.33 -9.87
N PHE A 9 10.83 -0.61 -9.99
CA PHE A 9 11.92 -0.69 -9.01
C PHE A 9 11.51 -0.15 -7.64
N ALA A 10 10.75 0.96 -7.59
CA ALA A 10 10.23 1.49 -6.34
C ALA A 10 9.30 0.49 -5.64
N ALA A 11 8.38 -0.12 -6.38
CA ALA A 11 7.48 -1.16 -5.87
C ALA A 11 8.27 -2.39 -5.36
N ALA A 12 9.25 -2.88 -6.13
CA ALA A 12 10.09 -4.00 -5.69
C ALA A 12 10.88 -3.67 -4.42
N GLY A 13 11.40 -2.44 -4.29
CA GLY A 13 12.07 -1.97 -3.08
C GLY A 13 11.15 -1.89 -1.88
N LEU A 14 9.94 -1.33 -2.04
CA LEU A 14 8.92 -1.27 -0.99
C LEU A 14 8.53 -2.68 -0.53
N LEU A 15 8.26 -3.59 -1.47
CA LEU A 15 7.93 -4.98 -1.16
C LEU A 15 9.05 -5.68 -0.39
N LEU A 16 10.32 -5.45 -0.77
CA LEU A 16 11.45 -6.01 -0.03
C LEU A 16 11.50 -5.47 1.40
N VAL A 17 11.26 -4.17 1.60
CA VAL A 17 11.20 -3.57 2.94
C VAL A 17 10.06 -4.18 3.75
N GLU A 18 8.87 -4.37 3.18
CA GLU A 18 7.75 -5.02 3.86
C GLU A 18 8.07 -6.46 4.25
N ILE A 19 8.73 -7.23 3.37
CA ILE A 19 9.17 -8.60 3.67
C ILE A 19 10.17 -8.59 4.83
N VAL A 20 11.13 -7.66 4.83
CA VAL A 20 12.10 -7.53 5.92
C VAL A 20 11.40 -7.18 7.23
N ILE A 21 10.48 -6.22 7.23
CA ILE A 21 9.68 -5.88 8.42
C ILE A 21 8.91 -7.10 8.90
N ALA A 22 8.23 -7.82 7.99
CA ALA A 22 7.43 -8.99 8.34
C ALA A 22 8.25 -10.16 8.93
N LEU A 23 9.51 -10.34 8.48
CA LEU A 23 10.37 -11.43 8.93
C LEU A 23 11.19 -11.10 10.18
N PHE A 24 11.67 -9.85 10.30
CA PHE A 24 12.66 -9.48 11.32
C PHE A 24 12.10 -8.57 12.42
N VAL A 25 11.03 -7.81 12.16
CA VAL A 25 10.46 -6.87 13.14
C VAL A 25 9.27 -7.53 13.83
N ARG A 26 9.45 -7.88 15.11
CA ARG A 26 8.40 -8.51 15.95
C ARG A 26 7.71 -7.51 16.88
N ASP A 27 7.54 -6.27 16.43
CA ASP A 27 6.84 -5.23 17.18
C ASP A 27 5.38 -5.09 16.73
N ASN A 28 4.49 -4.90 17.69
CA ASN A 28 3.05 -4.73 17.46
C ASN A 28 2.66 -3.35 16.90
N PHE A 29 3.64 -2.45 16.70
CA PHE A 29 3.37 -1.09 16.20
C PHE A 29 3.97 -0.86 14.81
N VAL A 30 5.25 -1.18 14.64
CA VAL A 30 5.94 -0.99 13.36
C VAL A 30 5.33 -1.88 12.30
N ARG A 31 5.08 -3.16 12.61
CA ARG A 31 4.58 -4.11 11.63
C ARG A 31 3.18 -3.74 11.11
N PRO A 32 2.19 -3.38 11.96
CA PRO A 32 0.88 -2.99 11.46
C PRO A 32 0.88 -1.57 10.88
N VAL A 33 1.21 -0.55 11.68
CA VAL A 33 1.01 0.85 11.28
C VAL A 33 1.94 1.28 10.16
N LEU A 34 3.25 0.98 10.27
CA LEU A 34 4.19 1.32 9.20
C LEU A 34 4.00 0.41 7.98
N GLY A 35 3.63 -0.85 8.20
CA GLY A 35 3.24 -1.78 7.14
C GLY A 35 2.11 -1.20 6.28
N ASP A 36 1.03 -0.76 6.89
CA ASP A 36 -0.14 -0.21 6.18
C ASP A 36 0.20 1.02 5.32
N VAL A 37 1.05 1.92 5.85
CA VAL A 37 1.57 3.06 5.09
C VAL A 37 2.35 2.59 3.86
N LEU A 38 3.24 1.61 4.04
CA LEU A 38 4.10 1.08 2.97
C LEU A 38 3.29 0.28 1.94
N ALA A 39 2.30 -0.50 2.37
CA ALA A 39 1.41 -1.27 1.51
C ALA A 39 0.65 -0.37 0.53
N VAL A 40 0.09 0.75 1.01
CA VAL A 40 -0.59 1.72 0.15
C VAL A 40 0.38 2.37 -0.85
N MET A 41 1.60 2.70 -0.41
CA MET A 41 2.64 3.21 -1.31
C MET A 41 3.05 2.16 -2.36
N LEU A 42 3.12 0.88 -1.96
CA LEU A 42 3.44 -0.24 -2.84
C LEU A 42 2.36 -0.40 -3.90
N VAL A 43 1.08 -0.43 -3.52
CA VAL A 43 -0.06 -0.52 -4.45
C VAL A 43 -0.05 0.66 -5.42
N TYR A 44 0.15 1.88 -4.93
CA TYR A 44 0.27 3.07 -5.76
C TYR A 44 1.37 2.92 -6.84
N CYS A 45 2.57 2.51 -6.44
CA CYS A 45 3.69 2.30 -7.35
C CYS A 45 3.42 1.14 -8.32
N ALA A 46 2.85 0.02 -7.84
CA ALA A 46 2.55 -1.15 -8.66
C ALA A 46 1.50 -0.84 -9.74
N VAL A 47 0.45 -0.10 -9.40
CA VAL A 47 -0.57 0.34 -10.36
C VAL A 47 0.06 1.22 -11.44
N LEU A 48 0.83 2.24 -11.07
CA LEU A 48 1.52 3.10 -12.03
C LEU A 48 2.60 2.39 -12.85
N ALA A 49 3.20 1.32 -12.30
CA ALA A 49 4.19 0.52 -13.00
C ALA A 49 3.58 -0.29 -14.15
N ILE A 50 2.31 -0.69 -14.07
CA ILE A 50 1.67 -1.63 -15.02
C ILE A 50 0.64 -0.91 -15.90
N VAL A 51 -0.07 0.06 -15.32
CA VAL A 51 -1.23 0.75 -15.89
C VAL A 51 -0.92 2.24 -16.05
N ASP A 52 -1.22 2.77 -17.23
CA ASP A 52 -1.08 4.19 -17.52
C ASP A 52 -2.30 4.95 -17.00
N LEU A 53 -2.38 5.10 -15.67
CA LEU A 53 -3.51 5.72 -14.97
C LEU A 53 -3.14 7.12 -14.45
N PRO A 54 -4.09 8.07 -14.44
CA PRO A 54 -3.91 9.32 -13.70
C PRO A 54 -3.48 9.05 -12.26
N ARG A 55 -2.47 9.78 -11.80
CA ARG A 55 -1.86 9.63 -10.47
C ARG A 55 -2.89 9.74 -9.34
N ILE A 56 -3.85 10.65 -9.49
CA ILE A 56 -4.92 10.82 -8.50
C ILE A 56 -5.80 9.57 -8.45
N LEU A 57 -6.11 8.95 -9.58
CA LEU A 57 -6.87 7.70 -9.62
C LEU A 57 -6.07 6.53 -9.03
N ALA A 58 -4.76 6.44 -9.30
CA ALA A 58 -3.91 5.43 -8.66
C ALA A 58 -3.85 5.61 -7.13
N ALA A 59 -3.79 6.85 -6.66
CA ALA A 59 -3.82 7.18 -5.23
C ALA A 59 -5.18 6.84 -4.58
N VAL A 60 -6.29 7.20 -5.25
CA VAL A 60 -7.63 6.83 -4.78
C VAL A 60 -7.79 5.32 -4.74
N PHE A 61 -7.32 4.60 -5.76
CA PHE A 61 -7.36 3.15 -5.79
C PHE A 61 -6.57 2.54 -4.62
N ALA A 62 -5.34 3.00 -4.38
CA ALA A 62 -4.52 2.53 -3.27
C ALA A 62 -5.14 2.80 -1.89
N PHE A 63 -5.80 3.96 -1.71
CA PHE A 63 -6.54 4.24 -0.47
C PHE A 63 -7.77 3.36 -0.31
N LEU A 64 -8.54 3.20 -1.39
CA LEU A 64 -9.80 2.44 -1.35
C LEU A 64 -9.57 0.96 -1.07
N GLU A 65 -8.47 0.38 -1.52
CA GLU A 65 -8.14 -1.02 -1.24
C GLU A 65 -8.03 -1.28 0.27
N GLY A 66 -7.26 -0.47 1.01
CA GLY A 66 -7.20 -0.55 2.47
C GLY A 66 -8.55 -0.31 3.15
N VAL A 67 -9.31 0.70 2.71
CA VAL A 67 -10.67 0.95 3.26
C VAL A 67 -11.62 -0.22 3.02
N VAL A 68 -11.52 -0.89 1.88
CA VAL A 68 -12.33 -2.08 1.57
C VAL A 68 -11.94 -3.24 2.48
N ILE A 69 -10.65 -3.46 2.76
CA ILE A 69 -10.18 -4.47 3.71
C ILE A 69 -10.76 -4.19 5.10
N GLU A 70 -10.68 -2.95 5.58
CA GLU A 70 -11.26 -2.53 6.86
C GLU A 70 -12.78 -2.73 6.91
N ALA A 71 -13.49 -2.40 5.83
CA ALA A 71 -14.93 -2.62 5.73
C ALA A 71 -15.27 -4.13 5.77
N MET A 72 -14.46 -4.98 5.15
CA MET A 72 -14.63 -6.43 5.22
C MET A 72 -14.43 -6.96 6.65
N GLN A 73 -13.45 -6.44 7.38
CA GLN A 73 -13.25 -6.80 8.78
C GLN A 73 -14.41 -6.32 9.67
N TYR A 74 -14.89 -5.10 9.44
CA TYR A 74 -16.03 -4.54 10.17
C TYR A 74 -17.31 -5.37 10.01
N LEU A 75 -17.52 -5.93 8.82
CA LEU A 75 -18.65 -6.81 8.51
C LEU A 75 -18.44 -8.29 8.91
N ASP A 76 -17.34 -8.59 9.60
CA ASP A 76 -16.92 -9.95 9.96
C ASP A 76 -16.91 -10.92 8.76
N ALA A 77 -16.37 -10.44 7.63
CA ALA A 77 -16.35 -11.19 6.38
C ALA A 77 -15.65 -12.55 6.49
N LEU A 78 -14.67 -12.69 7.39
CA LEU A 78 -14.02 -13.97 7.66
C LEU A 78 -15.01 -15.02 8.17
N THR A 79 -15.90 -14.65 9.08
CA THR A 79 -16.94 -15.54 9.59
C THR A 79 -18.00 -15.79 8.52
N ALA A 80 -18.40 -14.74 7.79
CA ALA A 80 -19.39 -14.86 6.71
C ALA A 80 -18.93 -15.80 5.57
N LEU A 81 -17.63 -15.82 5.28
CA LEU A 81 -17.01 -16.68 4.27
C LEU A 81 -16.58 -18.06 4.81
N GLY A 82 -16.73 -18.32 6.11
CA GLY A 82 -16.28 -19.58 6.74
C GLY A 82 -14.75 -19.74 6.79
N LEU A 83 -14.00 -18.64 6.65
CA LEU A 83 -12.53 -18.63 6.58
C LEU A 83 -11.86 -18.29 7.92
N GLN A 84 -12.61 -18.16 9.00
CA GLN A 84 -12.11 -17.81 10.33
C GLN A 84 -11.08 -18.80 10.89
N HIS A 85 -11.05 -20.05 10.40
CA HIS A 85 -10.05 -21.05 10.80
C HIS A 85 -8.82 -21.09 9.87
N ASN A 86 -8.82 -20.33 8.77
CA ASN A 86 -7.70 -20.29 7.83
C ASN A 86 -6.68 -19.24 8.31
N PRO A 87 -5.48 -19.65 8.77
CA PRO A 87 -4.48 -18.72 9.28
C PRO A 87 -3.98 -17.75 8.21
N VAL A 88 -3.95 -18.17 6.94
CA VAL A 88 -3.54 -17.29 5.83
C VAL A 88 -4.60 -16.22 5.58
N ALA A 89 -5.88 -16.60 5.54
CA ALA A 89 -6.97 -15.64 5.35
C ALA A 89 -7.01 -14.59 6.47
N ARG A 90 -6.78 -15.00 7.72
CA ARG A 90 -6.70 -14.07 8.88
C ARG A 90 -5.54 -13.09 8.80
N VAL A 91 -4.41 -13.49 8.22
CA VAL A 91 -3.25 -12.61 8.04
C VAL A 91 -3.47 -11.64 6.87
N VAL A 92 -4.08 -12.10 5.78
CA VAL A 92 -4.29 -11.29 4.57
C VAL A 92 -5.45 -10.31 4.73
N LEU A 93 -6.58 -10.75 5.26
CA LEU A 93 -7.77 -9.91 5.42
C LEU A 93 -7.77 -9.15 6.74
N GLY A 94 -6.88 -9.48 7.67
CA GLY A 94 -6.90 -9.01 9.06
C GLY A 94 -8.10 -9.56 9.85
N THR A 95 -8.19 -9.20 11.12
CA THR A 95 -9.19 -9.76 12.04
C THR A 95 -10.09 -8.74 12.71
N THR A 96 -9.67 -7.47 12.75
CA THR A 96 -10.33 -6.44 13.56
C THR A 96 -10.15 -5.08 12.91
N PHE A 97 -11.28 -4.43 12.67
CA PHE A 97 -11.33 -3.07 12.15
C PHE A 97 -10.61 -2.05 13.06
N SER A 98 -9.86 -1.13 12.45
CA SER A 98 -9.12 -0.07 13.13
C SER A 98 -9.22 1.27 12.40
N TRP A 99 -9.70 2.30 13.11
CA TRP A 99 -9.65 3.68 12.60
C TRP A 99 -8.22 4.18 12.39
N GLY A 100 -7.24 3.62 13.12
CA GLY A 100 -5.83 3.94 12.96
C GLY A 100 -5.31 3.57 11.58
N ASP A 101 -5.81 2.48 11.03
CA ASP A 101 -5.33 1.90 9.77
C ASP A 101 -5.84 2.77 8.61
N ILE A 102 -7.06 3.31 8.69
CA ILE A 102 -7.57 4.33 7.76
C ILE A 102 -6.67 5.58 7.75
N VAL A 103 -6.21 6.04 8.91
CA VAL A 103 -5.29 7.18 9.01
C VAL A 103 -3.93 6.83 8.41
N ALA A 104 -3.43 5.62 8.64
CA ALA A 104 -2.21 5.12 8.04
C ALA A 104 -2.30 5.07 6.51
N TYR A 105 -3.42 4.59 5.95
CA TYR A 105 -3.65 4.58 4.50
C TYR A 105 -3.66 6.00 3.91
N ALA A 106 -4.33 6.94 4.58
CA ALA A 106 -4.33 8.34 4.16
C ALA A 106 -2.92 8.94 4.16
N ALA A 107 -2.13 8.64 5.21
CA ALA A 107 -0.75 9.06 5.30
C ALA A 107 0.12 8.44 4.18
N GLY A 108 -0.06 7.15 3.90
CA GLY A 108 0.62 6.44 2.80
C GLY A 108 0.34 7.06 1.44
N VAL A 109 -0.92 7.41 1.15
CA VAL A 109 -1.27 8.11 -0.09
C VAL A 109 -0.62 9.49 -0.18
N ILE A 110 -0.67 10.28 0.89
CA ILE A 110 -0.06 11.62 0.90
C ILE A 110 1.46 11.50 0.65
N LEU A 111 2.13 10.58 1.35
CA LEU A 111 3.55 10.33 1.19
C LEU A 111 3.90 9.87 -0.23
N ALA A 112 3.12 8.94 -0.79
CA ALA A 112 3.27 8.49 -2.17
C ALA A 112 3.20 9.65 -3.16
N LEU A 113 2.17 10.50 -3.06
CA LEU A 113 1.96 11.64 -3.95
C LEU A 113 3.06 12.69 -3.81
N VAL A 114 3.53 12.97 -2.59
CA VAL A 114 4.61 13.92 -2.32
C VAL A 114 5.94 13.39 -2.88
N ALA A 115 6.29 12.13 -2.60
CA ALA A 115 7.50 11.50 -3.09
C ALA A 115 7.52 11.46 -4.62
N ASP A 116 6.40 11.07 -5.22
CA ASP A 116 6.20 11.01 -6.66
C ASP A 116 6.34 12.40 -7.31
N ARG A 117 5.77 13.45 -6.70
CA ARG A 117 5.92 14.84 -7.16
C ARG A 117 7.38 15.32 -7.05
N ALA A 118 8.06 15.00 -5.95
CA ALA A 118 9.46 15.36 -5.73
C ALA A 118 10.38 14.66 -6.75
N TRP A 119 10.16 13.37 -7.00
CA TRP A 119 10.89 12.59 -7.99
C TRP A 119 10.78 13.19 -9.39
N ARG A 120 9.55 13.54 -9.81
CA ARG A 120 9.33 14.19 -11.11
C ARG A 120 9.97 15.54 -11.23
N LYS A 121 9.91 16.37 -10.18
CA LYS A 121 10.54 17.69 -10.21
C LYS A 121 12.04 17.57 -10.43
N ARG A 122 12.70 16.61 -9.76
CA ARG A 122 14.12 16.30 -9.95
C ARG A 122 14.42 15.79 -11.36
N HIS A 123 13.64 14.85 -11.88
CA HIS A 123 13.83 14.34 -13.24
C HIS A 123 13.66 15.42 -14.31
N ARG A 124 12.64 16.29 -14.19
CA ARG A 124 12.44 17.40 -15.13
C ARG A 124 13.56 18.44 -15.07
N ALA A 125 14.13 18.70 -13.89
CA ALA A 125 15.23 19.63 -13.72
C ALA A 125 16.56 19.12 -14.32
N ILE A 126 16.71 17.80 -14.50
CA ILE A 126 17.91 17.19 -15.11
C ILE A 126 17.78 17.13 -16.65
N THR A 127 16.56 17.06 -17.20
CA THR A 127 16.33 16.91 -18.64
C THR A 127 16.16 18.23 -19.41
N GLN A 128 16.03 19.39 -18.74
CA GLN A 128 16.03 20.69 -19.41
C GLN A 128 17.39 21.38 -19.23
N PRO A 129 18.21 21.52 -20.30
CA PRO A 129 19.40 22.36 -20.29
C PRO A 129 19.06 23.86 -20.25
#